data_AF-A0AAN7JA42-F1
#
_entry.id   AF-A0AAN7JA42-F1
#
_cell.length_a   1.000
_cell.length_b   1.000
_cell.length_c   1.000
_cell.angle_alpha   90.00
_cell.angle_beta   90.00
_cell.angle_gamma   90.00
#
_symmetry.space_group_name_H-M   'P 1'
#
loop_
_entity.id
_entity.type
_entity.pdbx_description
1 polymer ?
#
loop_
_entity_poly.entity_id
_entity_poly.type
_entity_poly.pdbx_seq_one_letter_code
_entity_poly.pdbx_strand_id
1 'polypeptide(L)'
;MFFSLLSQTSPLFSLSKKLSFLHTLTKTLSHLTITKTISTSTMAINLKSHAFARNPLRSKTPKAEDPLAPIPALETLKTQLLDSTTEHHVSPPTFKVLPFRKGRPLASSNGGVGDLVPNWNLGWISLADCKDYLANSGVQLNGDSLVYLGSRPEDDVVYWAIDVSGEGGLVTEFATKHLSFVEVRTLMVATDWADSVAMGELAIAGHARALLEWHSISRFCGHCGEKMVPIEAGSRKQCSNELCKKKVYPRVDPVVIMLIIDRENDRALLSKQSRFVPRMWSCLAGFIEPGESLEEAVRRETWEETGIEVGEVVYHSSQPWPVGPSSMPCQLMVGFHAYAKSLEINVDKEELEDAQWHNREDVKKALTFAEYQKAQRTAAVKVEQMCKGVEKGQNLAADFNVESGELATMFVPGPFAIAHHLISSWVYQDSFNGVEAHLKLHRSGSMSSL
;
A
#
# COMPACT_ATOMS: atom_id res chain seq x y z
N MET A 1 27.10 39.79 -13.38
CA MET A 1 26.97 41.14 -13.96
C MET A 1 25.57 41.19 -14.59
N PHE A 2 24.57 41.86 -14.00
CA PHE A 2 24.33 43.32 -13.98
C PHE A 2 24.38 43.89 -15.42
N PHE A 3 23.35 44.53 -15.99
CA PHE A 3 22.26 45.39 -15.46
C PHE A 3 20.83 44.90 -15.89
N SER A 4 19.65 45.22 -15.30
CA SER A 4 19.06 46.47 -14.73
C SER A 4 18.58 47.48 -15.81
N LEU A 5 17.42 48.16 -15.78
CA LEU A 5 16.21 48.20 -14.90
C LEU A 5 15.06 49.02 -15.60
N LEU A 6 13.84 49.02 -15.02
CA LEU A 6 12.76 50.06 -15.10
C LEU A 6 11.93 50.19 -16.42
N SER A 7 10.66 50.67 -16.43
CA SER A 7 9.76 51.22 -15.36
C SER A 7 8.26 51.23 -15.77
N GLN A 8 7.35 50.97 -14.80
CA GLN A 8 6.04 51.60 -14.46
C GLN A 8 5.05 52.07 -15.59
N THR A 9 3.71 52.12 -15.46
CA THR A 9 2.78 52.43 -14.34
C THR A 9 1.36 51.86 -14.60
N SER A 10 0.53 51.75 -13.54
CA SER A 10 -0.94 51.53 -13.55
C SER A 10 -1.67 52.87 -13.23
N PRO A 11 -2.97 52.99 -12.82
CA PRO A 11 -4.08 52.03 -12.62
C PRO A 11 -5.49 52.57 -13.07
N LEU A 12 -6.58 52.12 -12.38
CA LEU A 12 -7.99 52.62 -12.32
C LEU A 12 -9.02 51.89 -13.22
N PHE A 13 -10.29 51.67 -12.84
CA PHE A 13 -11.07 52.11 -11.66
C PHE A 13 -12.05 51.01 -11.18
N SER A 14 -12.44 51.06 -9.91
CA SER A 14 -13.50 50.24 -9.27
C SER A 14 -14.87 50.88 -9.38
N LEU A 15 -15.96 50.08 -9.45
CA LEU A 15 -17.30 50.51 -9.09
C LEU A 15 -18.09 49.43 -8.34
N SER A 16 -18.87 49.86 -7.35
CA SER A 16 -19.61 49.02 -6.39
C SER A 16 -21.08 49.47 -6.26
N LYS A 17 -21.91 48.70 -5.53
CA LYS A 17 -23.33 48.96 -5.16
C LYS A 17 -24.30 48.71 -6.33
N LYS A 18 -25.56 48.29 -6.17
CA LYS A 18 -26.48 47.96 -5.03
C LYS A 18 -27.48 46.89 -5.57
N LEU A 19 -28.48 46.31 -4.89
CA LEU A 19 -29.21 46.54 -3.63
C LEU A 19 -29.71 45.17 -3.10
N SER A 20 -30.35 45.12 -1.91
CA SER A 20 -31.24 44.04 -1.44
C SER A 20 -32.69 44.56 -1.36
N PHE A 21 -33.73 43.69 -1.39
CA PHE A 21 -35.05 43.95 -0.73
C PHE A 21 -36.04 42.77 -0.83
N LEU A 22 -36.75 42.49 0.28
CA LEU A 22 -38.07 41.79 0.45
C LEU A 22 -38.27 40.37 -0.15
N HIS A 23 -39.21 39.53 0.29
CA HIS A 23 -39.85 39.29 1.61
C HIS A 23 -40.52 37.89 1.56
N THR A 24 -40.63 37.23 2.71
CA THR A 24 -41.67 36.26 3.14
C THR A 24 -42.47 35.45 2.09
N LEU A 25 -42.33 34.11 2.10
CA LEU A 25 -43.51 33.22 2.06
C LEU A 25 -43.22 31.86 2.73
N THR A 26 -44.11 31.44 3.64
CA THR A 26 -44.18 30.08 4.21
C THR A 26 -45.23 29.24 3.49
N LYS A 27 -45.23 27.91 3.74
CA LYS A 27 -46.01 26.82 3.08
C LYS A 27 -45.30 26.25 1.82
N THR A 28 -45.33 24.94 1.53
CA THR A 28 -46.18 23.84 2.05
C THR A 28 -45.60 22.43 1.77
N LEU A 29 -46.27 21.42 2.33
CA LEU A 29 -46.34 19.99 1.91
C LEU A 29 -45.07 19.13 2.04
N SER A 30 -45.10 18.28 3.07
CA SER A 30 -44.55 16.93 3.02
C SER A 30 -45.17 16.12 1.88
N HIS A 31 -44.36 15.66 0.93
CA HIS A 31 -44.76 14.63 -0.03
C HIS A 31 -44.01 13.33 0.25
N LEU A 32 -44.75 12.22 0.33
CA LEU A 32 -44.17 10.88 0.37
C LEU A 32 -43.44 10.61 -0.95
N THR A 33 -42.11 10.55 -0.91
CA THR A 33 -41.36 9.89 -1.98
C THR A 33 -41.29 8.41 -1.66
N ILE A 34 -42.09 7.61 -2.35
CA ILE A 34 -41.99 6.15 -2.31
C ILE A 34 -40.65 5.76 -2.93
N THR A 35 -39.65 5.49 -2.08
CA THR A 35 -38.41 4.87 -2.50
C THR A 35 -38.70 3.44 -2.94
N LYS A 36 -38.93 3.25 -4.25
CA LYS A 36 -38.90 1.93 -4.87
C LYS A 36 -37.51 1.34 -4.64
N THR A 37 -37.43 0.41 -3.69
CA THR A 37 -36.26 -0.42 -3.45
C THR A 37 -36.06 -1.34 -4.65
N ILE A 38 -35.35 -0.83 -5.68
CA ILE A 38 -34.74 -1.70 -6.67
C ILE A 38 -33.64 -2.45 -5.91
N SER A 39 -33.89 -3.73 -5.65
CA SER A 39 -32.90 -4.64 -5.10
C SER A 39 -31.82 -4.86 -6.16
N THR A 40 -30.85 -3.94 -6.19
CA THR A 40 -29.62 -4.11 -6.97
C THR A 40 -28.84 -5.25 -6.36
N SER A 41 -28.77 -6.37 -7.09
CA SER A 41 -27.82 -7.45 -6.80
C SER A 41 -26.43 -6.85 -6.57
N THR A 42 -25.84 -7.13 -5.40
CA THR A 42 -24.61 -6.50 -4.93
C THR A 42 -23.37 -7.04 -5.65
N MET A 43 -23.12 -6.56 -6.86
CA MET A 43 -21.82 -6.63 -7.53
C MET A 43 -21.00 -5.37 -7.25
N ALA A 44 -20.70 -5.13 -5.97
CA ALA A 44 -20.06 -3.90 -5.50
C ALA A 44 -18.58 -4.13 -5.13
N ILE A 45 -17.73 -4.54 -6.08
CA ILE A 45 -16.27 -4.57 -5.88
C ILE A 45 -15.68 -3.20 -6.25
N ASN A 46 -15.96 -2.21 -5.41
CA ASN A 46 -15.24 -0.94 -5.43
C ASN A 46 -14.16 -0.98 -4.33
N LEU A 47 -13.15 -1.81 -4.54
CA LEU A 47 -11.94 -1.88 -3.70
C LEU A 47 -11.15 -0.58 -3.86
N LYS A 48 -11.57 0.46 -3.12
CA LYS A 48 -11.08 1.85 -3.27
C LYS A 48 -9.60 2.05 -2.94
N SER A 49 -8.87 1.03 -2.51
CA SER A 49 -7.45 1.10 -2.18
C SER A 49 -6.74 -0.23 -2.33
N HIS A 50 -5.61 -0.22 -3.03
CA HIS A 50 -4.64 -1.29 -3.05
C HIS A 50 -4.07 -1.59 -1.65
N ALA A 51 -3.54 -2.78 -1.43
CA ALA A 51 -2.74 -3.07 -0.23
C ALA A 51 -1.56 -2.08 -0.12
N PHE A 52 -1.19 -1.75 1.11
CA PHE A 52 -0.17 -0.74 1.47
C PHE A 52 -0.47 0.73 1.12
N ALA A 53 -1.61 1.03 0.49
CA ALA A 53 -2.05 2.40 0.24
C ALA A 53 -2.88 2.97 1.41
N ARG A 54 -3.01 4.32 1.48
CA ARG A 54 -3.85 5.04 2.47
C ARG A 54 -3.46 4.81 3.94
N ASN A 55 -2.17 4.90 4.28
CA ASN A 55 -1.73 4.90 5.68
C ASN A 55 -2.47 6.02 6.49
N PRO A 56 -3.32 5.67 7.48
CA PRO A 56 -4.15 6.65 8.17
C PRO A 56 -3.35 7.62 9.05
N LEU A 57 -2.15 7.24 9.50
CA LEU A 57 -1.25 8.07 10.31
C LEU A 57 -0.59 9.21 9.52
N ARG A 58 -0.77 9.23 8.20
CA ARG A 58 -0.28 10.29 7.29
C ARG A 58 -1.41 11.16 6.71
N SER A 59 -2.64 11.01 7.19
CA SER A 59 -3.82 11.74 6.71
C SER A 59 -3.84 13.23 7.07
N LYS A 60 -3.15 13.62 8.16
CA LYS A 60 -2.97 15.00 8.60
C LYS A 60 -1.50 15.20 8.95
N THR A 61 -0.77 16.04 8.20
CA THR A 61 0.60 16.42 8.58
C THR A 61 0.54 17.49 9.68
N PRO A 62 1.10 17.25 10.88
CA PRO A 62 1.18 18.27 11.92
C PRO A 62 1.97 19.49 11.44
N LYS A 63 1.68 20.68 11.99
CA LYS A 63 2.54 21.85 11.75
C LYS A 63 3.89 21.62 12.41
N ALA A 64 4.95 22.26 11.94
CA ALA A 64 6.31 22.06 12.49
C ALA A 64 6.43 22.38 14.00
N GLU A 65 5.55 23.24 14.52
CA GLU A 65 5.45 23.68 15.93
C GLU A 65 4.52 22.78 16.78
N ASP A 66 3.85 21.80 16.19
CA ASP A 66 2.94 20.88 16.87
C ASP A 66 3.73 19.87 17.73
N PRO A 67 3.39 19.65 19.02
CA PRO A 67 4.06 18.64 19.86
C PRO A 67 4.05 17.23 19.26
N LEU A 68 3.06 16.91 18.42
CA LEU A 68 2.93 15.63 17.72
C LEU A 68 3.69 15.58 16.39
N ALA A 69 4.37 16.66 15.99
CA ALA A 69 5.22 16.68 14.81
C ALA A 69 6.51 15.86 15.03
N PRO A 70 7.18 15.39 13.95
CA PRO A 70 8.29 14.44 14.09
C PRO A 70 9.43 14.91 15.00
N ILE A 71 9.82 16.19 14.93
CA ILE A 71 10.97 16.71 15.70
C ILE A 71 10.61 16.91 17.19
N PRO A 72 9.55 17.67 17.57
CA PRO A 72 9.13 17.78 18.97
C PRO A 72 8.80 16.44 19.63
N ALA A 73 8.18 15.51 18.89
CA ALA A 73 7.91 14.17 19.38
C ALA A 73 9.19 13.37 19.66
N LEU A 74 10.23 13.51 18.81
CA LEU A 74 11.53 12.87 19.04
C LEU A 74 12.26 13.45 20.27
N GLU A 75 12.18 14.76 20.47
CA GLU A 75 12.77 15.42 21.64
C GLU A 75 12.08 14.96 22.93
N THR A 76 10.74 14.94 22.94
CA THR A 76 9.92 14.41 24.04
C THR A 76 10.23 12.94 24.32
N LEU A 77 10.36 12.11 23.28
CA LEU A 77 10.77 10.71 23.37
C LEU A 77 12.16 10.56 24.00
N LYS A 78 13.15 11.37 23.60
CA LYS A 78 14.49 11.34 24.19
C LYS A 78 14.48 11.70 25.67
N THR A 79 13.69 12.71 26.08
CA THR A 79 13.51 13.05 27.50
C THR A 79 12.90 11.89 28.29
N GLN A 80 11.81 11.26 27.81
CA GLN A 80 11.20 10.11 28.49
C GLN A 80 12.10 8.85 28.56
N LEU A 81 13.06 8.72 27.66
CA LEU A 81 14.05 7.63 27.72
C LEU A 81 15.12 7.90 28.80
N LEU A 82 15.52 9.17 28.97
CA LEU A 82 16.53 9.61 29.94
C LEU A 82 15.99 9.70 31.36
N ASP A 83 14.82 10.32 31.55
CA ASP A 83 14.22 10.52 32.87
C ASP A 83 13.48 9.26 33.35
N SER A 84 13.62 8.95 34.64
CA SER A 84 12.82 7.93 35.33
C SER A 84 11.70 8.52 36.20
N THR A 85 11.72 9.83 36.48
CA THR A 85 10.69 10.56 37.23
C THR A 85 10.87 12.08 37.03
N THR A 86 9.92 12.74 36.35
CA THR A 86 9.86 14.21 36.32
C THR A 86 8.44 14.71 36.07
N GLU A 87 7.97 15.63 36.92
CA GLU A 87 6.66 16.26 36.82
C GLU A 87 6.69 17.37 35.75
N HIS A 88 5.88 17.22 34.70
CA HIS A 88 5.60 18.30 33.76
C HIS A 88 4.10 18.62 33.73
N HIS A 89 3.80 19.92 33.72
CA HIS A 89 2.44 20.48 33.87
C HIS A 89 1.53 20.31 32.64
N VAL A 90 1.95 19.52 31.66
CA VAL A 90 1.17 19.08 30.51
C VAL A 90 1.39 17.57 30.40
N SER A 91 0.30 16.80 30.38
CA SER A 91 0.38 15.35 30.17
C SER A 91 1.09 15.09 28.82
N PRO A 92 2.20 14.33 28.80
CA PRO A 92 2.92 14.10 27.56
C PRO A 92 2.12 13.19 26.62
N PRO A 93 2.33 13.30 25.30
CA PRO A 93 1.63 12.48 24.32
C PRO A 93 1.89 10.99 24.53
N THR A 94 0.87 10.18 24.26
CA THR A 94 0.97 8.72 24.41
C THR A 94 1.79 8.13 23.28
N PHE A 95 2.83 7.36 23.60
CA PHE A 95 3.71 6.72 22.62
C PHE A 95 3.39 5.24 22.44
N LYS A 96 3.04 4.87 21.20
CA LYS A 96 2.88 3.48 20.76
C LYS A 96 4.05 3.08 19.87
N VAL A 97 4.68 1.95 20.20
CA VAL A 97 5.82 1.39 19.47
C VAL A 97 5.38 0.10 18.78
N LEU A 98 5.76 -0.08 17.53
CA LEU A 98 5.61 -1.32 16.76
C LEU A 98 6.98 -1.99 16.58
N PRO A 99 7.27 -3.08 17.31
CA PRO A 99 8.50 -3.85 17.12
C PRO A 99 8.49 -4.59 15.78
N PHE A 100 9.67 -4.69 15.17
CA PHE A 100 9.94 -5.53 14.00
C PHE A 100 11.09 -6.49 14.29
N ARG A 101 11.05 -7.68 13.71
CA ARG A 101 12.18 -8.62 13.72
C ARG A 101 12.40 -9.17 12.32
N LYS A 102 13.55 -8.86 11.72
CA LYS A 102 13.93 -9.24 10.34
C LYS A 102 12.87 -8.83 9.30
N GLY A 103 12.40 -7.58 9.37
CA GLY A 103 11.35 -7.05 8.48
C GLY A 103 9.92 -7.51 8.78
N ARG A 104 9.71 -8.38 9.78
CA ARG A 104 8.39 -8.85 10.23
C ARG A 104 7.85 -7.95 11.34
N PRO A 105 6.69 -7.27 11.20
CA PRO A 105 6.05 -6.57 12.31
C PRO A 105 5.58 -7.56 13.37
N LEU A 106 5.52 -7.09 14.62
CA LEU A 106 4.76 -7.75 15.67
C LEU A 106 3.26 -7.64 15.35
N ALA A 107 2.54 -8.75 15.46
CA ALA A 107 1.11 -8.85 15.21
C ALA A 107 0.43 -9.66 16.32
N SER A 108 -0.85 -9.36 16.54
CA SER A 108 -1.79 -10.11 17.35
C SER A 108 -2.87 -10.71 16.46
N SER A 109 -3.62 -11.68 16.97
CA SER A 109 -4.85 -12.16 16.34
C SER A 109 -5.92 -12.32 17.40
N ASN A 110 -7.11 -11.76 17.12
CA ASN A 110 -8.29 -11.98 17.92
C ASN A 110 -9.01 -13.20 17.35
N GLY A 111 -9.20 -14.22 18.20
CA GLY A 111 -9.84 -15.45 17.76
C GLY A 111 -11.27 -15.21 17.30
N GLY A 112 -11.65 -15.85 16.19
CA GLY A 112 -13.00 -15.79 15.66
C GLY A 112 -14.01 -16.34 16.67
N VAL A 113 -15.09 -15.58 16.92
CA VAL A 113 -16.23 -16.09 17.69
C VAL A 113 -17.15 -16.87 16.74
N GLY A 114 -17.11 -18.20 16.81
CA GLY A 114 -17.84 -19.08 15.88
C GLY A 114 -17.14 -19.16 14.51
N ASP A 115 -17.92 -19.25 13.43
CA ASP A 115 -17.43 -19.40 12.04
C ASP A 115 -16.76 -18.14 11.45
N LEU A 116 -16.49 -17.12 12.27
CA LEU A 116 -15.84 -15.88 11.84
C LEU A 116 -14.34 -16.10 11.58
N VAL A 117 -13.85 -15.53 10.49
CA VAL A 117 -12.42 -15.55 10.14
C VAL A 117 -11.63 -14.80 11.21
N PRO A 118 -10.49 -15.34 11.72
CA PRO A 118 -9.67 -14.62 12.70
C PRO A 118 -9.15 -13.30 12.13
N ASN A 119 -9.33 -12.20 12.87
CA ASN A 119 -8.79 -10.91 12.46
C ASN A 119 -7.42 -10.69 13.12
N TRP A 120 -6.44 -10.31 12.31
CA TRP A 120 -5.12 -9.91 12.79
C TRP A 120 -5.10 -8.39 13.04
N ASN A 121 -4.28 -7.94 14.00
CA ASN A 121 -4.03 -6.52 14.27
C ASN A 121 -2.54 -6.30 14.57
N LEU A 122 -2.03 -5.09 14.38
CA LEU A 122 -0.67 -4.73 14.73
C LEU A 122 -0.41 -4.80 16.24
N GLY A 123 0.70 -5.44 16.61
CA GLY A 123 1.16 -5.63 17.99
C GLY A 123 1.80 -4.36 18.56
N TRP A 124 1.01 -3.31 18.77
CA TRP A 124 1.44 -2.08 19.42
C TRP A 124 1.72 -2.32 20.91
N ILE A 125 2.89 -1.87 21.38
CA ILE A 125 3.26 -1.85 22.81
C ILE A 125 3.47 -0.41 23.29
N SER A 126 3.44 -0.19 24.62
CA SER A 126 3.78 1.13 25.17
C SER A 126 5.30 1.38 25.11
N LEU A 127 5.72 2.64 25.22
CA LEU A 127 7.15 2.94 25.37
C LEU A 127 7.75 2.31 26.63
N ALA A 128 6.99 2.23 27.72
CA ALA A 128 7.45 1.60 28.98
C ALA A 128 7.71 0.11 28.78
N ASP A 129 6.75 -0.65 28.24
CA ASP A 129 6.95 -2.06 27.87
C ASP A 129 8.19 -2.21 26.98
N CYS A 130 8.33 -1.35 25.96
CA CYS A 130 9.46 -1.40 25.03
C CYS A 130 10.82 -1.16 25.71
N LYS A 131 10.87 -0.26 26.70
CA LYS A 131 12.07 0.03 27.52
C LYS A 131 12.44 -1.19 28.37
N ASP A 132 11.45 -1.78 29.05
CA ASP A 132 11.65 -2.93 29.94
C ASP A 132 12.11 -4.18 29.18
N TYR A 133 11.49 -4.47 28.03
CA TYR A 133 11.87 -5.58 27.15
C TYR A 133 13.33 -5.51 26.65
N LEU A 134 13.77 -4.31 26.26
CA LEU A 134 15.14 -4.10 25.78
C LEU A 134 16.15 -4.10 26.93
N ALA A 135 15.80 -3.54 28.09
CA ALA A 135 16.61 -3.61 29.30
C ALA A 135 16.83 -5.06 29.76
N ASN A 136 15.79 -5.91 29.73
CA ASN A 136 15.89 -7.34 30.02
C ASN A 136 16.80 -8.10 29.02
N SER A 137 16.97 -7.57 27.81
CA SER A 137 17.87 -8.12 26.78
C SER A 137 19.29 -7.52 26.84
N GLY A 138 19.55 -6.57 27.73
CA GLY A 138 20.85 -5.91 27.90
C GLY A 138 21.12 -4.75 26.93
N VAL A 139 20.11 -4.28 26.20
CA VAL A 139 20.23 -3.21 25.20
C VAL A 139 19.55 -1.93 25.66
N GLN A 140 20.30 -0.84 25.74
CA GLN A 140 19.74 0.47 26.04
C GLN A 140 19.02 1.06 24.82
N LEU A 141 17.73 1.38 24.98
CA LEU A 141 16.93 2.02 23.94
C LEU A 141 17.42 3.45 23.67
N ASN A 142 17.97 3.70 22.49
CA ASN A 142 18.26 5.05 21.99
C ASN A 142 17.09 5.55 21.13
N GLY A 143 16.69 6.82 21.29
CA GLY A 143 15.72 7.49 20.43
C GLY A 143 16.07 7.45 18.94
N ASP A 144 17.36 7.40 18.57
CA ASP A 144 17.79 7.27 17.16
C ASP A 144 17.54 5.87 16.56
N SER A 145 17.18 4.88 17.38
CA SER A 145 16.78 3.53 16.94
C SER A 145 15.30 3.43 16.56
N LEU A 146 14.49 4.45 16.87
CA LEU A 146 13.08 4.50 16.49
C LEU A 146 12.87 5.34 15.23
N VAL A 147 11.87 4.95 14.43
CA VAL A 147 11.40 5.72 13.27
C VAL A 147 9.96 6.20 13.49
N TYR A 148 9.71 7.48 13.24
CA TYR A 148 8.39 8.10 13.36
C TYR A 148 7.48 7.65 12.19
N LEU A 149 6.29 7.14 12.52
CA LEU A 149 5.31 6.66 11.54
C LEU A 149 4.18 7.66 11.26
N GLY A 150 3.87 8.51 12.24
CA GLY A 150 2.77 9.46 12.22
C GLY A 150 2.16 9.65 13.61
N SER A 151 1.09 10.44 13.67
CA SER A 151 0.37 10.73 14.91
C SER A 151 -1.14 10.72 14.67
N ARG A 152 -1.91 10.62 15.75
CA ARG A 152 -3.36 10.86 15.78
C ARG A 152 -3.64 11.99 16.77
N PRO A 153 -3.80 13.24 16.27
CA PRO A 153 -4.11 14.38 17.13
C PRO A 153 -5.46 14.28 17.87
N GLU A 154 -6.35 13.42 17.40
CA GLU A 154 -7.66 13.15 18.04
C GLU A 154 -7.52 12.31 19.32
N ASP A 155 -6.45 11.50 19.42
CA ASP A 155 -6.18 10.58 20.54
C ASP A 155 -4.95 11.01 21.37
N ASP A 156 -4.25 12.08 20.97
CA ASP A 156 -2.92 12.50 21.46
C ASP A 156 -1.84 11.38 21.44
N VAL A 157 -1.84 10.58 20.36
CA VAL A 157 -0.93 9.44 20.19
C VAL A 157 0.12 9.70 19.11
N VAL A 158 1.39 9.42 19.40
CA VAL A 158 2.46 9.29 18.38
C VAL A 158 2.87 7.83 18.21
N TYR A 159 3.07 7.44 16.95
CA TYR A 159 3.36 6.08 16.54
C TYR A 159 4.80 5.97 16.05
N TRP A 160 5.52 4.99 16.59
CA TRP A 160 6.92 4.70 16.30
C TRP A 160 7.11 3.25 15.85
N ALA A 161 8.18 2.97 15.10
CA ALA A 161 8.63 1.61 14.82
C ALA A 161 10.08 1.42 15.28
N ILE A 162 10.46 0.19 15.59
CA ILE A 162 11.81 -0.20 16.00
C ILE A 162 12.17 -1.58 15.45
N ASP A 163 13.41 -1.77 15.01
CA ASP A 163 13.95 -3.09 14.69
C ASP A 163 14.62 -3.70 15.93
N VAL A 164 14.10 -4.84 16.38
CA VAL A 164 14.60 -5.64 17.51
C VAL A 164 15.26 -6.94 17.05
N SER A 165 15.78 -6.98 15.82
CA SER A 165 16.43 -8.17 15.23
C SER A 165 17.65 -8.71 15.98
N GLY A 166 18.30 -7.88 16.81
CA GLY A 166 19.38 -8.33 17.70
C GLY A 166 18.89 -9.20 18.86
N GLU A 167 17.64 -9.05 19.27
CA GLU A 167 17.17 -9.49 20.58
C GLU A 167 16.52 -10.88 20.51
N GLY A 168 17.29 -11.89 20.90
CA GLY A 168 16.89 -13.30 20.84
C GLY A 168 15.64 -13.61 21.67
N GLY A 169 15.63 -13.16 22.93
CA GLY A 169 14.68 -13.57 23.97
C GLY A 169 13.24 -13.11 23.77
N LEU A 170 13.03 -11.96 23.14
CA LEU A 170 11.73 -11.28 23.02
C LEU A 170 10.63 -12.13 22.37
N VAL A 171 10.98 -13.08 21.50
CA VAL A 171 10.01 -13.97 20.83
C VAL A 171 9.24 -14.82 21.85
N THR A 172 9.91 -15.32 22.89
CA THR A 172 9.25 -16.16 23.91
C THR A 172 8.32 -15.31 24.77
N GLU A 173 8.75 -14.10 25.12
CA GLU A 173 7.99 -13.17 25.94
C GLU A 173 6.72 -12.69 25.24
N PHE A 174 6.82 -12.25 23.97
CA PHE A 174 5.65 -11.88 23.17
C PHE A 174 4.68 -13.04 22.93
N ALA A 175 5.17 -14.27 22.74
CA ALA A 175 4.32 -15.44 22.58
C ALA A 175 3.40 -15.69 23.80
N THR A 176 3.86 -15.38 25.03
CA THR A 176 3.00 -15.48 26.23
C THR A 176 1.86 -14.46 26.25
N LYS A 177 2.00 -13.34 25.51
CA LYS A 177 0.97 -12.30 25.33
C LYS A 177 0.15 -12.48 24.04
N HIS A 178 0.21 -13.66 23.40
CA HIS A 178 -0.41 -13.96 22.10
C HIS A 178 0.03 -13.03 20.95
N LEU A 179 1.28 -12.57 20.99
CA LEU A 179 1.91 -11.72 19.98
C LEU A 179 2.99 -12.51 19.22
N SER A 180 3.09 -12.30 17.91
CA SER A 180 4.05 -13.02 17.06
C SER A 180 4.58 -12.14 15.92
N PHE A 181 5.80 -12.39 15.47
CA PHE A 181 6.43 -11.67 14.35
C PHE A 181 6.06 -12.32 13.02
N VAL A 182 5.18 -11.67 12.26
CA VAL A 182 4.56 -12.24 11.05
C VAL A 182 5.11 -11.57 9.79
N GLU A 183 5.31 -12.33 8.72
CA GLU A 183 5.72 -11.77 7.42
C GLU A 183 4.66 -10.81 6.86
N VAL A 184 5.09 -9.64 6.37
CA VAL A 184 4.18 -8.61 5.82
C VAL A 184 3.38 -9.14 4.63
N ARG A 185 3.96 -10.06 3.84
CA ARG A 185 3.26 -10.75 2.74
C ARG A 185 2.16 -11.69 3.27
N THR A 186 2.35 -12.33 4.42
CA THR A 186 1.33 -13.16 5.06
C THR A 186 0.20 -12.31 5.61
N LEU A 187 0.51 -11.19 6.29
CA LEU A 187 -0.51 -10.24 6.74
C LEU A 187 -1.33 -9.70 5.56
N MET A 188 -0.70 -9.33 4.45
CA MET A 188 -1.39 -8.88 3.23
C MET A 188 -2.41 -9.89 2.69
N VAL A 189 -2.08 -11.19 2.71
CA VAL A 189 -3.01 -12.26 2.27
C VAL A 189 -4.08 -12.53 3.33
N ALA A 190 -3.74 -12.47 4.62
CA ALA A 190 -4.67 -12.68 5.74
C ALA A 190 -5.63 -11.51 6.00
N THR A 191 -5.38 -10.33 5.41
CA THR A 191 -6.18 -9.12 5.60
C THR A 191 -7.59 -9.30 5.02
N ASP A 192 -8.62 -8.85 5.72
CA ASP A 192 -9.91 -8.60 5.08
C ASP A 192 -9.82 -7.34 4.22
N TRP A 193 -9.74 -7.53 2.91
CA TRP A 193 -9.62 -6.45 1.93
C TRP A 193 -10.90 -5.60 1.82
N ALA A 194 -12.03 -6.04 2.39
CA ALA A 194 -13.23 -5.23 2.57
C ALA A 194 -13.14 -4.32 3.82
N ASP A 195 -12.34 -4.67 4.82
CA ASP A 195 -12.14 -3.86 6.02
C ASP A 195 -11.11 -2.74 5.79
N SER A 196 -11.60 -1.51 5.72
CA SER A 196 -10.78 -0.31 5.61
C SER A 196 -9.81 -0.08 6.78
N VAL A 197 -10.11 -0.60 7.98
CA VAL A 197 -9.25 -0.48 9.17
C VAL A 197 -8.07 -1.44 9.05
N ALA A 198 -8.32 -2.72 8.78
CA ALA A 198 -7.28 -3.72 8.54
C ALA A 198 -6.37 -3.35 7.36
N MET A 199 -6.94 -2.83 6.26
CA MET A 199 -6.17 -2.28 5.13
C MET A 199 -5.32 -1.06 5.53
N GLY A 200 -5.82 -0.21 6.44
CA GLY A 200 -5.07 0.90 7.02
C GLY A 200 -3.90 0.43 7.90
N GLU A 201 -4.09 -0.61 8.71
CA GLU A 201 -3.01 -1.24 9.49
C GLU A 201 -1.93 -1.84 8.58
N LEU A 202 -2.33 -2.54 7.51
CA LEU A 202 -1.40 -3.06 6.51
C LEU A 202 -0.54 -1.96 5.87
N ALA A 203 -1.12 -0.78 5.63
CA ALA A 203 -0.40 0.39 5.12
C ALA A 203 0.55 1.03 6.15
N ILE A 204 0.26 0.94 7.45
CA ILE A 204 1.22 1.31 8.50
C ILE A 204 2.37 0.30 8.52
N ALA A 205 2.07 -1.01 8.50
CA ALA A 205 3.06 -2.09 8.52
C ALA A 205 4.05 -1.98 7.35
N GLY A 206 3.54 -1.78 6.14
CA GLY A 206 4.33 -1.59 4.94
C GLY A 206 5.22 -0.34 5.00
N HIS A 207 4.67 0.79 5.48
CA HIS A 207 5.45 2.02 5.65
C HIS A 207 6.58 1.87 6.67
N ALA A 208 6.29 1.26 7.82
CA ALA A 208 7.26 1.01 8.88
C ALA A 208 8.38 0.07 8.41
N ARG A 209 8.02 -1.04 7.73
CA ARG A 209 9.00 -1.97 7.14
C ARG A 209 9.93 -1.24 6.17
N ALA A 210 9.39 -0.44 5.25
CA ALA A 210 10.18 0.27 4.25
C ALA A 210 11.20 1.23 4.90
N LEU A 211 10.80 1.96 5.95
CA LEU A 211 11.73 2.81 6.70
C LEU A 211 12.80 1.98 7.42
N LEU A 212 12.42 0.98 8.20
CA LEU A 212 13.37 0.16 8.97
C LEU A 212 14.37 -0.58 8.08
N GLU A 213 13.92 -1.15 6.95
CA GLU A 213 14.80 -1.82 6.00
C GLU A 213 15.75 -0.82 5.31
N TRP A 214 15.26 0.36 4.91
CA TRP A 214 16.12 1.43 4.40
C TRP A 214 17.16 1.88 5.43
N HIS A 215 16.79 1.94 6.72
CA HIS A 215 17.73 2.20 7.81
C HIS A 215 18.78 1.09 7.96
N SER A 216 18.35 -0.17 7.81
CA SER A 216 19.17 -1.38 7.84
C SER A 216 20.25 -1.37 6.75
N ILE A 217 19.92 -0.99 5.51
CA ILE A 217 20.87 -1.02 4.39
C ILE A 217 21.70 0.28 4.25
N SER A 218 21.13 1.44 4.62
CA SER A 218 21.79 2.75 4.45
C SER A 218 22.64 3.13 5.68
N ARG A 219 23.65 2.32 6.01
CA ARG A 219 24.51 2.52 7.21
C ARG A 219 25.66 3.52 7.00
N PHE A 220 26.16 3.61 5.78
CA PHE A 220 27.35 4.41 5.42
C PHE A 220 27.08 5.34 4.24
N CYS A 221 27.84 6.42 4.15
CA CYS A 221 27.69 7.46 3.14
C CYS A 221 28.29 7.00 1.82
N GLY A 222 27.47 6.77 0.80
CA GLY A 222 27.93 6.42 -0.56
C GLY A 222 28.76 7.48 -1.28
N HIS A 223 29.16 8.57 -0.61
CA HIS A 223 30.11 9.56 -1.14
C HIS A 223 31.46 9.54 -0.44
N CYS A 224 31.52 9.28 0.88
CA CYS A 224 32.75 9.39 1.67
C CYS A 224 32.97 8.24 2.67
N GLY A 225 32.19 7.16 2.62
CA GLY A 225 32.33 5.98 3.48
C GLY A 225 31.88 6.14 4.95
N GLU A 226 31.75 7.37 5.43
CA GLU A 226 31.43 7.68 6.84
C GLU A 226 30.01 7.32 7.28
N LYS A 227 29.79 7.17 8.59
CA LYS A 227 28.51 6.68 9.14
C LYS A 227 27.34 7.62 8.81
N MET A 228 26.19 7.03 8.49
CA MET A 228 24.93 7.76 8.31
C MET A 228 24.12 7.77 9.61
N VAL A 229 23.77 8.97 10.08
CA VAL A 229 23.01 9.21 11.32
C VAL A 229 21.56 9.58 10.98
N PRO A 230 20.55 8.99 11.65
CA PRO A 230 19.16 9.42 11.56
C PRO A 230 18.97 10.91 11.88
N ILE A 231 18.14 11.59 11.10
CA ILE A 231 17.66 12.95 11.38
C ILE A 231 16.14 13.01 11.08
N GLU A 232 15.46 14.07 11.53
CA GLU A 232 14.03 14.27 11.29
C GLU A 232 13.20 13.04 11.69
N ALA A 233 13.44 12.54 12.92
CA ALA A 233 12.81 11.35 13.51
C ALA A 233 12.90 10.07 12.65
N GLY A 234 14.03 9.89 11.97
CA GLY A 234 14.30 8.73 11.12
C GLY A 234 13.68 8.81 9.73
N SER A 235 13.02 9.92 9.36
CA SER A 235 12.52 10.12 7.99
C SER A 235 13.61 10.47 6.98
N ARG A 236 14.80 10.87 7.45
CA ARG A 236 16.00 11.16 6.66
C ARG A 236 17.27 10.68 7.38
N LYS A 237 18.39 10.60 6.65
CA LYS A 237 19.71 10.37 7.24
C LYS A 237 20.71 11.41 6.75
N GLN A 238 21.70 11.72 7.58
CA GLN A 238 22.79 12.65 7.27
C GLN A 238 24.15 12.02 7.60
N CYS A 239 25.15 12.28 6.76
CA CYS A 239 26.52 11.84 7.01
C CYS A 239 27.08 12.49 8.29
N SER A 240 27.73 11.69 9.15
CA SER A 240 28.37 12.14 10.39
C SER A 240 29.56 13.07 10.17
N ASN A 241 30.21 13.00 9.00
CA ASN A 241 31.36 13.84 8.68
C ASN A 241 30.93 15.30 8.46
N GLU A 242 31.45 16.20 9.30
CA GLU A 242 31.20 17.65 9.28
C GLU A 242 31.55 18.33 7.95
N LEU A 243 32.51 17.82 7.19
CA LEU A 243 32.88 18.34 5.87
C LEU A 243 31.99 17.79 4.74
N CYS A 244 31.29 16.68 4.98
CA CYS A 244 30.42 16.06 3.98
C CYS A 244 28.96 16.48 4.15
N LYS A 245 28.39 16.27 5.34
CA LYS A 245 26.99 16.56 5.72
C LYS A 245 25.91 16.11 4.72
N LYS A 246 26.21 15.22 3.76
CA LYS A 246 25.28 14.78 2.71
C LYS A 246 24.03 14.17 3.35
N LYS A 247 22.87 14.65 2.93
CA LYS A 247 21.56 14.10 3.32
C LYS A 247 21.10 13.08 2.28
N VAL A 248 20.44 12.02 2.76
CA VAL A 248 19.81 10.99 1.92
C VAL A 248 18.40 10.69 2.43
N TYR A 249 17.55 10.25 1.51
CA TYR A 249 16.12 10.00 1.71
C TYR A 249 15.83 8.48 1.58
N PRO A 250 14.69 8.00 2.09
CA PRO A 250 14.21 6.64 1.85
C PRO A 250 14.23 6.27 0.36
N ARG A 251 14.85 5.13 0.05
CA ARG A 251 14.88 4.58 -1.31
C ARG A 251 13.49 4.07 -1.69
N VAL A 252 13.03 4.44 -2.88
CA VAL A 252 11.84 3.90 -3.53
C VAL A 252 12.22 3.55 -4.96
N ASP A 253 12.06 2.29 -5.34
CA ASP A 253 12.45 1.78 -6.65
C ASP A 253 11.22 1.70 -7.56
N PRO A 254 11.11 2.53 -8.62
CA PRO A 254 9.94 2.55 -9.46
C PRO A 254 9.94 1.35 -10.44
N VAL A 255 8.78 0.73 -10.56
CA VAL A 255 8.55 -0.48 -11.36
C VAL A 255 7.27 -0.26 -12.18
N VAL A 256 7.35 -0.37 -13.50
CA VAL A 256 6.15 -0.39 -14.34
C VAL A 256 5.51 -1.78 -14.27
N ILE A 257 4.18 -1.84 -14.29
CA ILE A 257 3.43 -3.08 -14.40
C ILE A 257 2.27 -2.88 -15.38
N MET A 258 2.19 -3.71 -16.41
CA MET A 258 1.35 -3.43 -17.57
C MET A 258 0.54 -4.65 -18.00
N LEU A 259 -0.75 -4.42 -18.22
CA LEU A 259 -1.60 -5.35 -18.96
C LEU A 259 -1.57 -4.95 -20.43
N ILE A 260 -1.05 -5.84 -21.29
CA ILE A 260 -1.02 -5.62 -22.74
C ILE A 260 -2.30 -6.16 -23.34
N ILE A 261 -3.01 -5.32 -24.09
CA ILE A 261 -4.34 -5.59 -24.63
C ILE A 261 -4.28 -5.61 -26.16
N ASP A 262 -4.74 -6.72 -26.74
CA ASP A 262 -5.09 -6.82 -28.15
C ASP A 262 -6.58 -6.44 -28.28
N ARG A 263 -6.80 -5.22 -28.81
CA ARG A 263 -8.15 -4.64 -28.97
C ARG A 263 -8.98 -5.35 -30.03
N GLU A 264 -8.36 -5.97 -31.03
CA GLU A 264 -9.06 -6.54 -32.19
C GLU A 264 -9.60 -7.94 -31.88
N ASN A 265 -8.87 -8.72 -31.08
CA ASN A 265 -9.21 -10.10 -30.73
C ASN A 265 -9.72 -10.27 -29.28
N ASP A 266 -10.03 -9.16 -28.60
CA ASP A 266 -10.53 -9.08 -27.21
C ASP A 266 -9.81 -9.99 -26.19
N ARG A 267 -8.49 -9.84 -26.15
CA ARG A 267 -7.59 -10.67 -25.34
C ARG A 267 -6.45 -9.86 -24.73
N ALA A 268 -5.91 -10.35 -23.64
CA ALA A 268 -4.79 -9.73 -22.94
C ALA A 268 -3.60 -10.69 -22.80
N LEU A 269 -2.39 -10.14 -22.85
CA LEU A 269 -1.16 -10.89 -22.63
C LEU A 269 -0.96 -11.06 -21.12
N LEU A 270 -0.75 -12.29 -20.68
CA LEU A 270 -0.31 -12.63 -19.33
C LEU A 270 0.94 -13.51 -19.40
N SER A 271 1.81 -13.39 -18.41
CA SER A 271 3.02 -14.22 -18.28
C SER A 271 3.05 -15.05 -17.00
N LYS A 272 3.82 -16.13 -17.03
CA LYS A 272 4.26 -16.89 -15.86
C LYS A 272 5.75 -16.62 -15.66
N GLN A 273 6.14 -16.19 -14.46
CA GLN A 273 7.55 -16.07 -14.09
C GLN A 273 8.02 -17.32 -13.34
N SER A 274 9.17 -17.86 -13.75
CA SER A 274 9.79 -19.08 -13.19
C SER A 274 10.09 -19.00 -11.68
N ARG A 275 10.06 -17.80 -11.09
CA ARG A 275 10.38 -17.52 -9.67
C ARG A 275 9.15 -17.37 -8.77
N PHE A 276 7.93 -17.29 -9.31
CA PHE A 276 6.71 -17.03 -8.55
C PHE A 276 5.90 -18.29 -8.23
N VAL A 277 4.75 -18.09 -7.57
CA VAL A 277 3.81 -19.17 -7.19
C VAL A 277 3.50 -20.02 -8.42
N PRO A 278 3.74 -21.36 -8.38
CA PRO A 278 3.55 -22.21 -9.55
C PRO A 278 2.14 -22.08 -10.13
N ARG A 279 2.07 -21.86 -11.46
CA ARG A 279 0.84 -21.67 -12.27
C ARG A 279 0.18 -20.28 -12.18
N MET A 280 0.80 -19.29 -11.52
CA MET A 280 0.24 -17.93 -11.49
C MET A 280 0.56 -17.15 -12.78
N TRP A 281 -0.48 -16.69 -13.46
CA TRP A 281 -0.44 -15.80 -14.62
C TRP A 281 -0.62 -14.35 -14.18
N SER A 282 0.24 -13.44 -14.63
CA SER A 282 0.25 -12.02 -14.20
C SER A 282 0.49 -11.06 -15.37
N CYS A 283 0.26 -9.78 -15.13
CA CYS A 283 0.82 -8.69 -15.94
C CYS A 283 2.36 -8.78 -15.97
N LEU A 284 2.95 -8.34 -17.07
CA LEU A 284 4.39 -8.06 -17.21
C LEU A 284 4.79 -6.92 -16.26
N ALA A 285 6.03 -6.91 -15.75
CA ALA A 285 6.50 -5.85 -14.86
C ALA A 285 8.03 -5.78 -14.73
N GLY A 286 8.59 -4.58 -14.82
CA GLY A 286 10.03 -4.36 -14.69
C GLY A 286 10.44 -2.94 -14.27
N PHE A 287 11.74 -2.73 -14.11
CA PHE A 287 12.28 -1.52 -13.50
C PHE A 287 12.44 -0.39 -14.53
N ILE A 288 12.31 0.85 -14.08
CA ILE A 288 12.62 2.02 -14.93
C ILE A 288 14.13 2.25 -14.93
N GLU A 289 14.72 2.44 -16.11
CA GLU A 289 16.15 2.78 -16.23
C GLU A 289 16.45 4.29 -16.07
N PRO A 290 17.67 4.68 -15.66
CA PRO A 290 18.05 6.08 -15.56
C PRO A 290 18.02 6.82 -16.91
N GLY A 291 17.07 7.74 -17.06
CA GLY A 291 16.85 8.51 -18.30
C GLY A 291 15.64 8.07 -19.11
N GLU A 292 14.96 7.01 -18.68
CA GLU A 292 13.77 6.45 -19.32
C GLU A 292 12.47 7.05 -18.75
N SER A 293 11.47 7.29 -19.59
CA SER A 293 10.10 7.60 -19.16
C SER A 293 9.30 6.35 -18.78
N LEU A 294 8.20 6.52 -18.05
CA LEU A 294 7.32 5.40 -17.68
C LEU A 294 6.78 4.67 -18.91
N GLU A 295 6.44 5.43 -19.95
CA GLU A 295 5.88 4.92 -21.19
C GLU A 295 6.94 4.24 -22.07
N GLU A 296 8.22 4.65 -21.98
CA GLU A 296 9.33 3.94 -22.62
C GLU A 296 9.61 2.62 -21.90
N ALA A 297 9.70 2.62 -20.56
CA ALA A 297 9.87 1.40 -19.76
C ALA A 297 8.79 0.36 -20.06
N VAL A 298 7.51 0.75 -20.13
CA VAL A 298 6.41 -0.15 -20.52
C VAL A 298 6.65 -0.79 -21.90
N ARG A 299 7.21 -0.06 -22.86
CA ARG A 299 7.47 -0.59 -24.22
C ARG A 299 8.72 -1.47 -24.25
N ARG A 300 9.80 -1.06 -23.60
CA ARG A 300 11.05 -1.81 -23.51
C ARG A 300 10.80 -3.16 -22.83
N GLU A 301 10.32 -3.16 -21.60
CA GLU A 301 10.07 -4.37 -20.81
C GLU A 301 9.12 -5.35 -21.53
N THR A 302 8.07 -4.84 -22.21
CA THR A 302 7.17 -5.71 -22.99
C THR A 302 7.89 -6.36 -24.18
N TRP A 303 8.74 -5.60 -24.87
CA TRP A 303 9.49 -6.10 -26.02
C TRP A 303 10.62 -7.05 -25.62
N GLU A 304 11.31 -6.78 -24.50
CA GLU A 304 12.35 -7.64 -23.93
C GLU A 304 11.77 -8.98 -23.45
N GLU A 305 10.74 -8.97 -22.59
CA GLU A 305 10.16 -10.20 -22.06
C GLU A 305 9.40 -11.04 -23.11
N THR A 306 8.79 -10.40 -24.13
CA THR A 306 7.79 -11.07 -25.00
C THR A 306 7.86 -10.79 -26.50
N GLY A 307 8.74 -9.89 -26.97
CA GLY A 307 8.83 -9.46 -28.37
C GLY A 307 7.66 -8.60 -28.88
N ILE A 308 6.66 -8.31 -28.04
CA ILE A 308 5.45 -7.59 -28.44
C ILE A 308 5.73 -6.08 -28.51
N GLU A 309 5.45 -5.47 -29.67
CA GLU A 309 5.50 -4.03 -29.85
C GLU A 309 4.24 -3.38 -29.26
N VAL A 310 4.42 -2.27 -28.54
CA VAL A 310 3.34 -1.55 -27.87
C VAL A 310 3.19 -0.12 -28.40
N GLY A 311 1.95 0.27 -28.67
CA GLY A 311 1.57 1.59 -29.15
C GLY A 311 1.22 2.56 -28.03
N GLU A 312 -0.07 2.72 -27.80
CA GLU A 312 -0.63 3.57 -26.75
C GLU A 312 -0.38 2.94 -25.35
N VAL A 313 -0.02 3.79 -24.38
CA VAL A 313 0.22 3.43 -22.99
C VAL A 313 -0.59 4.38 -22.11
N VAL A 314 -1.44 3.84 -21.24
CA VAL A 314 -2.41 4.59 -20.43
C VAL A 314 -2.21 4.26 -18.95
N TYR A 315 -1.88 5.27 -18.15
CA TYR A 315 -1.77 5.14 -16.70
C TYR A 315 -3.12 4.75 -16.07
N HIS A 316 -3.10 3.76 -15.18
CA HIS A 316 -4.26 3.27 -14.45
C HIS A 316 -4.22 3.67 -12.97
N SER A 317 -3.18 3.24 -12.23
CA SER A 317 -3.04 3.49 -10.79
C SER A 317 -1.61 3.23 -10.31
N SER A 318 -1.31 3.43 -9.03
CA SER A 318 -0.03 3.04 -8.44
C SER A 318 -0.18 2.42 -7.05
N GLN A 319 0.72 1.49 -6.71
CA GLN A 319 0.73 0.76 -5.45
C GLN A 319 2.16 0.78 -4.85
N PRO A 320 2.34 1.28 -3.61
CA PRO A 320 3.54 1.01 -2.85
C PRO A 320 3.65 -0.49 -2.59
N TRP A 321 4.81 -1.10 -2.82
CA TRP A 321 5.02 -2.54 -2.60
C TRP A 321 6.07 -2.85 -1.52
N PRO A 322 5.67 -2.70 -0.24
CA PRO A 322 6.23 -3.26 0.99
C PRO A 322 7.04 -4.56 1.02
N VAL A 323 6.97 -5.41 -0.02
CA VAL A 323 7.16 -6.87 0.11
C VAL A 323 8.15 -7.47 -0.89
N GLY A 324 9.05 -6.64 -1.43
CA GLY A 324 10.24 -7.07 -2.16
C GLY A 324 11.30 -7.76 -1.27
N PRO A 325 12.48 -8.11 -1.83
CA PRO A 325 13.62 -8.61 -1.07
C PRO A 325 14.14 -7.60 -0.03
N SER A 326 14.85 -8.05 1.02
CA SER A 326 15.42 -7.15 2.05
C SER A 326 16.42 -6.11 1.53
N SER A 327 17.02 -6.31 0.35
CA SER A 327 17.86 -5.29 -0.30
C SER A 327 17.07 -4.12 -0.91
N MET A 328 15.75 -4.22 -0.98
CA MET A 328 14.86 -3.32 -1.70
C MET A 328 13.67 -2.91 -0.81
N PRO A 329 13.79 -1.77 -0.09
CA PRO A 329 12.91 -1.46 1.03
C PRO A 329 11.46 -1.17 0.63
N CYS A 330 11.25 -0.59 -0.55
CA CYS A 330 9.93 -0.36 -1.13
C CYS A 330 10.06 -0.20 -2.65
N GLN A 331 9.31 -1.01 -3.42
CA GLN A 331 9.07 -0.70 -4.83
C GLN A 331 7.85 0.23 -4.95
N LEU A 332 7.78 1.04 -6.00
CA LEU A 332 6.58 1.76 -6.40
C LEU A 332 6.07 1.15 -7.71
N MET A 333 5.03 0.33 -7.61
CA MET A 333 4.39 -0.25 -8.79
C MET A 333 3.53 0.83 -9.46
N VAL A 334 3.77 1.09 -10.74
CA VAL A 334 3.03 2.04 -11.57
C VAL A 334 2.29 1.25 -12.65
N GLY A 335 0.97 1.19 -12.53
CA GLY A 335 0.09 0.33 -13.32
C GLY A 335 -0.37 0.98 -14.61
N PHE A 336 -0.28 0.25 -15.72
CA PHE A 336 -0.69 0.69 -17.06
C PHE A 336 -1.60 -0.32 -17.76
N HIS A 337 -2.51 0.21 -18.57
CA HIS A 337 -3.07 -0.50 -19.72
C HIS A 337 -2.28 -0.09 -20.96
N ALA A 338 -1.81 -1.05 -21.74
CA ALA A 338 -1.02 -0.78 -22.93
C ALA A 338 -1.56 -1.60 -24.11
N TYR A 339 -1.43 -1.08 -25.34
CA TYR A 339 -2.09 -1.66 -26.50
C TYR A 339 -1.10 -2.18 -27.54
N ALA A 340 -1.26 -3.44 -27.92
CA ALA A 340 -0.35 -4.13 -28.81
C ALA A 340 -0.42 -3.62 -30.26
N LYS A 341 0.72 -3.66 -30.95
CA LYS A 341 0.89 -3.42 -32.39
C LYS A 341 1.30 -4.69 -33.15
N SER A 342 2.07 -5.56 -32.51
CA SER A 342 2.37 -6.92 -32.99
C SER A 342 1.71 -7.96 -32.08
N LEU A 343 1.54 -9.18 -32.59
CA LEU A 343 0.82 -10.26 -31.91
C LEU A 343 1.64 -11.56 -31.78
N GLU A 344 2.79 -11.64 -32.46
CA GLU A 344 3.71 -12.78 -32.41
C GLU A 344 4.55 -12.69 -31.13
N ILE A 345 4.37 -13.66 -30.24
CA ILE A 345 5.07 -13.70 -28.95
C ILE A 345 6.40 -14.44 -29.13
N ASN A 346 7.50 -13.79 -28.78
CA ASN A 346 8.82 -14.40 -28.61
C ASN A 346 9.26 -14.23 -27.15
N VAL A 347 9.04 -15.26 -26.33
CA VAL A 347 9.27 -15.20 -24.88
C VAL A 347 10.75 -15.34 -24.54
N ASP A 348 11.32 -14.40 -23.78
CA ASP A 348 12.61 -14.61 -23.15
C ASP A 348 12.48 -15.66 -22.03
N LYS A 349 13.18 -16.78 -22.20
CA LYS A 349 13.18 -17.92 -21.28
C LYS A 349 14.19 -17.78 -20.13
N GLU A 350 15.04 -16.76 -20.12
CA GLU A 350 15.87 -16.44 -18.95
C GLU A 350 15.03 -15.80 -17.83
N GLU A 351 14.01 -15.02 -18.19
CA GLU A 351 13.14 -14.31 -17.24
C GLU A 351 11.76 -14.99 -17.05
N LEU A 352 11.08 -15.36 -18.16
CA LEU A 352 9.73 -15.91 -18.15
C LEU A 352 9.68 -17.41 -18.41
N GLU A 353 8.81 -18.12 -17.69
CA GLU A 353 8.45 -19.50 -18.02
C GLU A 353 7.64 -19.52 -19.33
N ASP A 354 6.69 -18.59 -19.47
CA ASP A 354 5.73 -18.52 -20.56
C ASP A 354 5.04 -17.16 -20.66
N ALA A 355 4.53 -16.82 -21.84
CA ALA A 355 3.60 -15.71 -22.04
C ALA A 355 2.57 -16.06 -23.12
N GLN A 356 1.30 -15.79 -22.87
CA GLN A 356 0.20 -16.18 -23.75
C GLN A 356 -0.90 -15.12 -23.82
N TRP A 357 -1.58 -15.09 -24.96
CA TRP A 357 -2.80 -14.30 -25.15
C TRP A 357 -4.01 -15.04 -24.57
N HIS A 358 -4.64 -14.50 -23.53
CA HIS A 358 -5.85 -15.04 -22.93
C HIS A 358 -7.07 -14.18 -23.29
N ASN A 359 -8.13 -14.83 -23.79
CA ASN A 359 -9.40 -14.16 -24.06
C ASN A 359 -10.06 -13.65 -22.76
N ARG A 360 -10.89 -12.61 -22.89
CA ARG A 360 -11.60 -11.99 -21.76
C ARG A 360 -12.41 -12.98 -20.92
N GLU A 361 -13.07 -13.97 -21.53
CA GLU A 361 -13.93 -14.91 -20.80
C GLU A 361 -13.16 -15.83 -19.87
N ASP A 362 -12.01 -16.34 -20.29
CA ASP A 362 -11.18 -17.22 -19.47
C ASP A 362 -10.51 -16.45 -18.33
N VAL A 363 -10.06 -15.22 -18.58
CA VAL A 363 -9.54 -14.33 -17.53
C VAL A 363 -10.64 -13.98 -16.52
N LYS A 364 -11.89 -13.80 -16.97
CA LYS A 364 -13.06 -13.60 -16.10
C LYS A 364 -13.37 -14.81 -15.22
N LYS A 365 -13.16 -16.04 -15.70
CA LYS A 365 -13.29 -17.28 -14.90
C LYS A 365 -12.19 -17.36 -13.83
N ALA A 366 -10.96 -16.95 -14.15
CA ALA A 366 -9.84 -16.92 -13.21
C ALA A 366 -9.97 -15.84 -12.11
N LEU A 367 -10.77 -14.78 -12.33
CA LEU A 367 -11.07 -13.76 -11.30
C LEU A 367 -12.12 -14.21 -10.26
N THR A 368 -12.43 -15.50 -10.15
CA THR A 368 -13.48 -16.00 -9.25
C THR A 368 -13.10 -15.84 -7.77
N PHE A 369 -13.97 -15.15 -7.02
CA PHE A 369 -13.63 -14.63 -5.68
C PHE A 369 -13.49 -15.70 -4.58
N ALA A 370 -14.08 -16.90 -4.78
CA ALA A 370 -14.12 -17.95 -3.78
C ALA A 370 -12.74 -18.52 -3.42
N GLU A 371 -11.84 -18.65 -4.41
CA GLU A 371 -10.49 -19.16 -4.17
C GLU A 371 -9.65 -18.17 -3.35
N TYR A 372 -9.77 -16.88 -3.62
CA TYR A 372 -9.09 -15.83 -2.84
C TYR A 372 -9.62 -15.75 -1.41
N GLN A 373 -10.94 -15.90 -1.19
CA GLN A 373 -11.49 -16.01 0.15
C GLN A 373 -10.98 -17.24 0.90
N LYS A 374 -10.83 -18.39 0.23
CA LYS A 374 -10.23 -19.60 0.83
C LYS A 374 -8.78 -19.33 1.23
N ALA A 375 -7.96 -18.76 0.34
CA ALA A 375 -6.56 -18.42 0.62
C ALA A 375 -6.42 -17.40 1.77
N GLN A 376 -7.27 -16.37 1.80
CA GLN A 376 -7.36 -15.38 2.86
C GLN A 376 -7.64 -16.03 4.22
N ARG A 377 -8.66 -16.90 4.28
CA ARG A 377 -9.03 -17.64 5.50
C ARG A 377 -7.91 -18.54 6.00
N THR A 378 -7.27 -19.29 5.11
CA THR A 378 -6.11 -20.14 5.47
C THR A 378 -4.97 -19.30 6.03
N ALA A 379 -4.64 -18.16 5.41
CA ALA A 379 -3.61 -17.25 5.90
C ALA A 379 -4.00 -16.63 7.26
N ALA A 380 -5.25 -16.24 7.47
CA ALA A 380 -5.75 -15.69 8.73
C ALA A 380 -5.68 -16.71 9.89
N VAL A 381 -6.12 -17.95 9.67
CA VAL A 381 -5.99 -19.04 10.64
C VAL A 381 -4.52 -19.33 10.96
N LYS A 382 -3.63 -19.29 9.96
CA LYS A 382 -2.19 -19.46 10.17
C LYS A 382 -1.59 -18.33 11.03
N VAL A 383 -1.99 -17.08 10.80
CA VAL A 383 -1.59 -15.95 11.66
C VAL A 383 -2.09 -16.16 13.10
N GLU A 384 -3.32 -16.61 13.28
CA GLU A 384 -3.87 -16.94 14.61
C GLU A 384 -3.06 -18.05 15.31
N GLN A 385 -2.72 -19.14 14.60
CA GLN A 385 -1.89 -20.22 15.12
C GLN A 385 -0.47 -19.77 15.48
N MET A 386 0.14 -18.87 14.69
CA MET A 386 1.42 -18.24 15.00
C MET A 386 1.34 -17.35 16.26
N CYS A 387 0.25 -16.60 16.45
CA CYS A 387 -0.01 -15.79 17.64
C CYS A 387 -0.25 -16.65 18.89
N LYS A 388 -0.95 -17.79 18.76
CA LYS A 388 -1.16 -18.76 19.85
C LYS A 388 0.07 -19.62 20.18
N GLY A 389 1.18 -19.48 19.44
CA GLY A 389 2.40 -20.27 19.64
C GLY A 389 2.31 -21.73 19.17
N VAL A 390 1.33 -22.06 18.33
CA VAL A 390 1.05 -23.43 17.85
C VAL A 390 1.94 -23.81 16.66
N GLU A 391 2.23 -22.88 15.74
CA GLU A 391 3.12 -23.11 14.61
C GLU A 391 4.52 -22.50 14.79
N LYS A 392 5.57 -23.29 14.51
CA LYS A 392 6.95 -22.79 14.37
C LYS A 392 7.29 -22.49 12.90
N GLY A 393 6.85 -21.32 12.44
CA GLY A 393 7.42 -20.55 11.31
C GLY A 393 7.76 -21.32 10.02
N GLN A 394 6.77 -21.50 9.15
CA GLN A 394 6.99 -21.92 7.75
C GLN A 394 6.64 -20.78 6.77
N ASN A 395 7.36 -20.73 5.64
CA ASN A 395 7.20 -19.69 4.62
C ASN A 395 5.96 -19.92 3.74
N LEU A 396 5.16 -18.87 3.53
CA LEU A 396 3.87 -18.92 2.81
C LEU A 396 3.96 -19.21 1.30
N ALA A 397 5.16 -19.30 0.73
CA ALA A 397 5.33 -19.54 -0.71
C ALA A 397 4.90 -20.96 -1.15
N ALA A 398 4.89 -21.92 -0.22
CA ALA A 398 4.50 -23.31 -0.49
C ALA A 398 2.99 -23.58 -0.33
N ASP A 399 2.28 -22.74 0.44
CA ASP A 399 0.90 -23.01 0.88
C ASP A 399 -0.16 -22.57 -0.14
N PHE A 400 0.24 -21.99 -1.28
CA PHE A 400 -0.65 -21.73 -2.42
C PHE A 400 -0.98 -22.99 -3.25
N ASN A 401 -0.55 -24.17 -2.80
CA ASN A 401 -1.06 -25.44 -3.31
C ASN A 401 -2.50 -25.65 -2.82
N VAL A 402 -3.45 -25.11 -3.58
CA VAL A 402 -4.88 -25.30 -3.37
C VAL A 402 -5.23 -26.79 -3.46
N GLU A 403 -5.48 -27.41 -2.31
CA GLU A 403 -6.20 -28.69 -2.24
C GLU A 403 -7.69 -28.46 -2.55
N SER A 404 -8.06 -28.60 -3.83
CA SER A 404 -9.40 -28.96 -4.28
C SER A 404 -9.34 -29.51 -5.71
N GLY A 405 -10.24 -30.44 -6.05
CA GLY A 405 -10.29 -31.12 -7.35
C GLY A 405 -10.64 -30.20 -8.52
N GLU A 406 -10.34 -30.68 -9.73
CA GLU A 406 -10.34 -29.93 -11.00
C GLU A 406 -9.61 -28.58 -10.91
N LEU A 407 -8.29 -28.63 -11.10
CA LEU A 407 -7.41 -27.46 -11.14
C LEU A 407 -7.93 -26.44 -12.15
N ALA A 408 -8.21 -25.22 -11.68
CA ALA A 408 -8.46 -24.08 -12.55
C ALA A 408 -7.29 -23.91 -13.54
N THR A 409 -7.60 -23.77 -14.83
CA THR A 409 -6.60 -23.70 -15.91
C THR A 409 -5.73 -22.44 -15.86
N MET A 410 -6.16 -21.42 -15.13
CA MET A 410 -5.45 -20.16 -14.92
C MET A 410 -5.75 -19.62 -13.52
N PHE A 411 -4.70 -19.22 -12.80
CA PHE A 411 -4.76 -18.54 -11.51
C PHE A 411 -4.07 -17.17 -11.65
N VAL A 412 -4.72 -16.08 -11.24
CA VAL A 412 -4.16 -14.71 -11.33
C VAL A 412 -3.90 -14.13 -9.93
N PRO A 413 -3.14 -13.01 -9.78
CA PRO A 413 -2.97 -12.35 -8.50
C PRO A 413 -4.29 -12.00 -7.80
N GLY A 414 -4.29 -12.05 -6.46
CA GLY A 414 -5.45 -11.75 -5.64
C GLY A 414 -5.77 -10.25 -5.54
N PRO A 415 -6.97 -9.89 -5.03
CA PRO A 415 -7.55 -8.54 -5.06
C PRO A 415 -6.79 -7.46 -4.26
N PHE A 416 -5.69 -7.82 -3.61
CA PHE A 416 -4.75 -6.91 -2.93
C PHE A 416 -3.65 -6.36 -3.86
N ALA A 417 -3.41 -7.00 -5.01
CA ALA A 417 -2.30 -6.70 -5.91
C ALA A 417 -2.75 -5.85 -7.11
N ILE A 418 -1.96 -4.84 -7.48
CA ILE A 418 -2.24 -3.94 -8.63
C ILE A 418 -2.48 -4.69 -9.94
N ALA A 419 -1.80 -5.82 -10.19
CA ALA A 419 -2.06 -6.71 -11.32
C ALA A 419 -3.53 -7.17 -11.39
N HIS A 420 -4.12 -7.57 -10.25
CA HIS A 420 -5.55 -7.93 -10.19
C HIS A 420 -6.43 -6.75 -10.58
N HIS A 421 -6.10 -5.53 -10.15
CA HIS A 421 -6.90 -4.35 -10.50
C HIS A 421 -6.75 -3.97 -11.98
N LEU A 422 -5.58 -4.14 -12.60
CA LEU A 422 -5.37 -3.94 -14.05
C LEU A 422 -6.19 -4.96 -14.85
N ILE A 423 -6.12 -6.24 -14.48
CA ILE A 423 -6.83 -7.36 -15.12
C ILE A 423 -8.35 -7.19 -14.94
N SER A 424 -8.80 -6.94 -13.71
CA SER A 424 -10.22 -6.77 -13.37
C SER A 424 -10.84 -5.52 -14.04
N SER A 425 -10.13 -4.38 -14.05
CA SER A 425 -10.64 -3.18 -14.72
C SER A 425 -10.77 -3.36 -16.23
N TRP A 426 -9.83 -4.07 -16.88
CA TRP A 426 -9.98 -4.48 -18.27
C TRP A 426 -11.19 -5.40 -18.45
N VAL A 427 -11.24 -6.55 -17.75
CA VAL A 427 -12.30 -7.57 -17.90
C VAL A 427 -13.71 -6.98 -17.74
N TYR A 428 -13.92 -6.09 -16.77
CA TYR A 428 -15.25 -5.57 -16.43
C TYR A 428 -15.61 -4.22 -17.08
N GLN A 429 -14.76 -3.61 -17.92
CA GLN A 429 -15.00 -2.32 -18.57
C GLN A 429 -16.37 -2.24 -19.31
N ASP A 430 -16.77 -3.31 -20.00
CA ASP A 430 -18.03 -3.34 -20.78
C ASP A 430 -19.30 -3.26 -19.92
N SER A 431 -19.19 -3.58 -18.62
CA SER A 431 -20.30 -3.52 -17.67
C SER A 431 -20.85 -2.09 -17.50
N PHE A 432 -20.03 -1.08 -17.78
CA PHE A 432 -20.42 0.34 -17.70
C PHE A 432 -20.93 0.87 -19.06
N ASN A 433 -20.26 0.52 -20.16
CA ASN A 433 -20.65 0.96 -21.50
C ASN A 433 -22.01 0.39 -21.93
N GLY A 434 -22.33 -0.85 -21.55
CA GLY A 434 -23.62 -1.48 -21.86
C GLY A 434 -24.83 -0.76 -21.24
N VAL A 435 -24.68 -0.16 -20.05
CA VAL A 435 -25.75 0.59 -19.38
C VAL A 435 -26.03 1.91 -20.11
N GLU A 436 -24.98 2.60 -20.57
CA GLU A 436 -25.14 3.86 -21.30
C GLU A 436 -25.69 3.64 -22.73
N ALA A 437 -25.34 2.53 -23.38
CA ALA A 437 -25.92 2.13 -24.66
C ALA A 437 -27.42 1.81 -24.56
N HIS A 438 -27.84 1.05 -23.53
CA HIS A 438 -29.27 0.75 -23.31
C HIS A 438 -30.12 1.98 -22.98
N LEU A 439 -29.55 2.97 -22.27
CA LEU A 439 -30.20 4.24 -21.99
C LEU A 439 -30.34 5.14 -23.23
N LYS A 440 -29.47 4.99 -24.24
CA LYS A 440 -29.58 5.69 -25.52
C LYS A 440 -30.62 5.03 -26.44
N LEU A 441 -30.67 3.70 -26.53
CA LEU A 441 -31.68 3.01 -27.36
C LEU A 441 -33.13 3.20 -26.88
N HIS A 442 -33.37 3.38 -25.57
CA HIS A 442 -34.73 3.62 -25.06
C HIS A 442 -35.23 5.07 -25.20
N ARG A 443 -34.46 5.99 -25.80
CA ARG A 443 -34.85 7.40 -26.00
C ARG A 443 -35.31 7.76 -27.42
N SER A 444 -35.34 6.82 -28.36
CA SER A 444 -35.71 7.05 -29.77
C SER A 444 -36.99 6.34 -30.23
N GLY A 445 -37.94 6.10 -29.33
CA GLY A 445 -39.23 5.47 -29.65
C GLY A 445 -40.42 6.16 -28.98
N SER A 446 -41.45 6.48 -29.77
CA SER A 446 -42.75 7.05 -29.39
C SER A 446 -42.79 8.54 -29.00
N MET A 447 -42.98 9.39 -30.01
CA MET A 447 -43.98 10.46 -29.92
C MET A 447 -44.88 10.39 -31.16
N SER A 448 -46.06 9.79 -30.97
CA SER A 448 -47.15 9.77 -31.94
C SER A 448 -48.47 9.96 -31.19
N SER A 449 -49.28 10.92 -31.65
CA SER A 449 -50.68 11.19 -31.24
C SER A 449 -51.00 11.28 -29.75
N LEU A 450 -51.12 12.51 -29.24
CA LEU A 450 -52.41 13.20 -29.11
C LEU A 450 -52.22 14.70 -28.85
#